data_AF-A0A5J4Q6M5-F1
#
_entry.id   AF-A0A5J4Q6M5-F1
#
_cell.length_a   1.000
_cell.length_b   1.000
_cell.length_c   1.000
_cell.angle_alpha   90.00
_cell.angle_beta   90.00
_cell.angle_gamma   90.00
#
_symmetry.space_group_name_H-M   'P 1'
#
loop_
_entity.id
_entity.type
_entity.pdbx_description
1 polymer ?
#
loop_
_entity_poly.entity_id
_entity_poly.type
_entity_poly.pdbx_seq_one_letter_code
_entity_poly.pdbx_strand_id
1 'polypeptide(L)'
;MWVKDAKDWAISRNRFWGTPIPIWERALEDEEENINGLRVQRICVGSIADLEELTGVKGITDLHRDTVDDMEIEYPKGSGKKFHRIKEIFDCWFESGSMPFGQLHYPFENKDVFANSFPAEFIAEGIDQTRGWFYTLLVVSTAIFGMAPFKNLIVNGIV
;
A
#
# COMPACT_ATOMS: atom_id res chain seq x y z
N MET A 1 -23.71 12.37 -6.95
CA MET A 1 -22.29 12.79 -7.00
C MET A 1 -21.49 11.56 -6.63
N TRP A 2 -20.61 11.07 -7.50
CA TRP A 2 -20.13 9.68 -7.43
C TRP A 2 -19.48 9.27 -6.12
N VAL A 3 -18.79 10.18 -5.42
CA VAL A 3 -18.19 9.88 -4.10
C VAL A 3 -19.24 9.45 -3.07
N LYS A 4 -20.49 9.96 -3.16
CA LYS A 4 -21.58 9.58 -2.24
C LYS A 4 -22.00 8.12 -2.36
N ASP A 5 -21.77 7.53 -3.54
CA ASP A 5 -22.18 6.17 -3.89
C ASP A 5 -20.95 5.25 -4.08
N ALA A 6 -19.76 5.73 -3.72
CA ALA A 6 -18.52 4.98 -3.89
C ALA A 6 -18.56 3.72 -3.01
N LYS A 7 -18.27 2.58 -3.64
CA LYS A 7 -18.12 1.27 -2.99
C LYS A 7 -16.70 1.15 -2.44
N ASP A 8 -16.49 0.11 -1.62
CA ASP A 8 -15.15 -0.27 -1.17
C ASP A 8 -14.21 -0.47 -2.37
N TRP A 9 -13.00 0.04 -2.23
CA TRP A 9 -11.98 -0.10 -3.26
C TRP A 9 -11.28 -1.45 -3.13
N ALA A 10 -11.47 -2.31 -4.13
CA ALA A 10 -10.65 -3.50 -4.29
C ALA A 10 -9.23 -3.10 -4.73
N ILE A 11 -8.30 -3.02 -3.77
CA ILE A 11 -6.91 -2.59 -4.00
C ILE A 11 -5.97 -3.71 -4.47
N SER A 12 -6.41 -4.98 -4.46
CA SER A 12 -5.57 -6.13 -4.83
C SER A 12 -5.76 -6.56 -6.28
N ARG A 13 -4.69 -7.05 -6.90
CA ARG A 13 -4.67 -7.50 -8.30
C ARG A 13 -3.90 -8.82 -8.44
N ASN A 14 -4.47 -9.74 -9.22
CA ASN A 14 -3.81 -10.99 -9.65
C ASN A 14 -2.94 -10.72 -10.88
N ARG A 15 -1.76 -10.15 -10.67
CA ARG A 15 -0.80 -9.73 -11.71
C ARG A 15 0.64 -10.07 -11.29
N PHE A 16 1.59 -9.83 -12.19
CA PHE A 16 3.00 -10.13 -11.97
C PHE A 16 3.85 -8.87 -11.75
N TRP A 17 3.55 -7.77 -12.45
CA TRP A 17 4.32 -6.53 -12.40
C TRP A 17 3.56 -5.41 -11.68
N GLY A 18 4.18 -4.84 -10.65
CA GLY A 18 3.68 -3.80 -9.76
C GLY A 18 4.07 -4.09 -8.31
N THR A 19 3.70 -3.22 -7.39
CA THR A 19 4.16 -3.31 -6.00
C THR A 19 3.50 -4.49 -5.28
N PRO A 20 4.26 -5.49 -4.78
CA PRO A 20 3.70 -6.57 -3.98
C PRO A 20 3.02 -6.06 -2.71
N ILE A 21 1.85 -6.61 -2.37
CA ILE A 21 1.21 -6.27 -1.10
C ILE A 21 2.03 -6.90 0.03
N PRO A 22 2.50 -6.13 1.03
CA PRO A 22 3.45 -6.60 2.04
C PRO A 22 2.74 -7.33 3.19
N ILE A 23 1.87 -8.28 2.85
CA ILE A 23 1.14 -9.11 3.80
C ILE A 23 1.64 -10.55 3.69
N TRP A 24 2.12 -11.06 4.82
CA TRP A 24 2.44 -12.46 5.01
C TRP A 24 1.32 -13.12 5.78
N GLU A 25 0.84 -14.26 5.30
CA GLU A 25 -0.27 -14.98 5.89
C GLU A 25 0.03 -16.46 6.14
N ARG A 26 -0.65 -16.99 7.16
CA ARG A 26 -0.63 -18.40 7.55
C ARG A 26 -2.06 -18.83 7.84
N ALA A 27 -2.44 -20.04 7.42
CA ALA A 27 -3.68 -20.66 7.84
C ALA A 27 -3.62 -21.06 9.32
N LEU A 28 -4.70 -20.79 10.07
CA LEU A 28 -4.80 -21.22 11.46
C LEU A 28 -5.05 -22.72 11.55
N GLU A 29 -4.46 -23.37 12.53
CA GLU A 29 -4.72 -24.77 12.86
C GLU A 29 -6.13 -24.93 13.47
N ASP A 30 -6.68 -26.14 13.48
CA ASP A 30 -8.05 -26.40 13.96
C ASP A 30 -8.27 -26.01 15.42
N GLU A 31 -7.22 -26.04 16.22
CA GLU A 31 -7.23 -25.70 17.65
C GLU A 31 -7.08 -24.20 17.91
N GLU A 32 -6.70 -23.41 16.89
CA GLU A 32 -6.51 -21.97 17.01
C GLU A 32 -7.82 -21.20 16.74
N GLU A 33 -8.15 -20.26 17.63
CA GLU A 33 -9.35 -19.42 17.49
C GLU A 33 -9.29 -18.50 16.27
N ASN A 34 -10.45 -18.26 15.66
CA ASN A 34 -10.58 -17.35 14.52
C ASN A 34 -10.15 -15.92 14.88
N ILE A 35 -9.39 -15.29 13.98
CA ILE A 35 -8.98 -13.88 14.13
C ILE A 35 -9.92 -13.03 13.27
N ASN A 36 -10.74 -12.19 13.91
CA ASN A 36 -11.73 -11.34 13.22
C ASN A 36 -12.66 -12.13 12.27
N GLY A 37 -13.03 -13.35 12.65
CA GLY A 37 -13.86 -14.23 11.82
C GLY A 37 -13.12 -14.92 10.67
N LEU A 38 -11.80 -14.78 10.58
CA LEU A 38 -10.97 -15.41 9.56
C LEU A 38 -10.12 -16.54 10.15
N ARG A 39 -9.92 -17.60 9.36
CA ARG A 39 -9.04 -18.75 9.66
C ARG A 39 -7.61 -18.51 9.16
N VAL A 40 -7.16 -17.26 9.19
CA VAL A 40 -5.80 -16.87 8.79
C VAL A 40 -5.23 -15.87 9.79
N GLN A 41 -3.94 -15.98 10.03
CA GLN A 41 -3.16 -14.96 10.73
C GLN A 41 -2.35 -14.17 9.69
N ARG A 42 -2.25 -12.85 9.89
CA ARG A 42 -1.56 -11.96 8.95
C ARG A 42 -0.55 -11.07 9.66
N ILE A 43 0.56 -10.84 8.99
CA ILE A 43 1.60 -9.89 9.37
C ILE A 43 1.73 -8.89 8.23
N CYS A 44 1.53 -7.61 8.53
CA CYS A 44 1.73 -6.51 7.58
C CYS A 44 3.12 -5.91 7.83
N VAL A 45 4.00 -6.01 6.84
CA VAL A 45 5.38 -5.55 6.94
C VAL A 45 5.46 -4.09 6.48
N GLY A 46 6.01 -3.21 7.31
CA GLY A 46 5.99 -1.77 7.08
C GLY A 46 7.24 -1.19 6.41
N SER A 47 8.35 -1.92 6.42
CA SER A 47 9.62 -1.44 5.89
C SER A 47 10.55 -2.58 5.48
N ILE A 48 11.60 -2.26 4.71
CA ILE A 48 12.67 -3.20 4.39
C ILE A 48 13.36 -3.69 5.68
N ALA A 49 13.59 -2.80 6.65
CA ALA A 49 14.19 -3.17 7.93
C ALA A 49 13.36 -4.20 8.70
N ASP A 50 12.03 -4.01 8.76
CA ASP A 50 11.12 -4.99 9.38
C ASP A 50 11.17 -6.33 8.64
N LEU A 51 11.20 -6.29 7.30
CA LEU A 51 11.29 -7.49 6.48
C LEU A 51 12.58 -8.27 6.77
N GLU A 52 13.72 -7.56 6.82
CA GLU A 52 15.02 -8.16 7.13
C GLU A 52 15.12 -8.70 8.56
N GLU A 53 14.41 -8.09 9.51
CA GLU A 53 14.33 -8.58 10.89
C GLU A 53 13.50 -9.87 10.97
N LEU A 54 12.32 -9.86 10.35
CA LEU A 54 11.35 -10.96 10.41
C LEU A 54 11.79 -12.19 9.60
N THR A 55 12.44 -11.98 8.46
CA THR A 55 12.91 -13.07 7.58
C THR A 55 14.35 -13.50 7.91
N GLY A 56 15.15 -12.60 8.48
CA GLY A 56 16.60 -12.80 8.65
C GLY A 56 17.42 -12.63 7.36
N VAL A 57 16.79 -12.36 6.22
CA VAL A 57 17.47 -12.01 4.96
C VAL A 57 18.04 -10.59 5.09
N LYS A 58 19.25 -10.35 4.61
CA LYS A 58 19.95 -9.05 4.71
C LYS A 58 20.33 -8.51 3.35
N GLY A 59 20.38 -7.19 3.23
CA GLY A 59 20.72 -6.50 2.00
C GLY A 59 19.59 -6.56 0.97
N ILE A 60 18.34 -6.51 1.40
CA ILE A 60 17.20 -6.52 0.47
C ILE A 60 17.16 -5.18 -0.26
N THR A 61 17.45 -5.20 -1.56
CA THR A 61 17.45 -4.00 -2.42
C THR A 61 16.34 -3.98 -3.45
N ASP A 62 15.68 -5.12 -3.68
CA ASP A 62 14.58 -5.26 -4.60
C ASP A 62 13.38 -5.89 -3.88
N LEU A 63 12.21 -5.29 -4.08
CA LEU A 63 10.96 -5.72 -3.48
C LEU A 63 9.97 -6.24 -4.53
N HIS A 64 10.40 -6.44 -5.78
CA HIS A 64 9.55 -7.07 -6.78
C HIS A 64 9.30 -8.53 -6.45
N ARG A 65 8.20 -9.03 -7.02
CA ARG A 65 7.58 -10.30 -6.70
C ARG A 65 8.54 -11.49 -6.79
N ASP A 66 9.40 -11.50 -7.81
CA ASP A 66 10.43 -12.52 -8.04
C ASP A 66 11.51 -12.56 -6.96
N THR A 67 11.68 -11.48 -6.21
CA THR A 67 12.62 -11.40 -5.09
C THR A 67 11.93 -11.76 -3.76
N VAL A 68 10.70 -11.26 -3.52
CA VAL A 68 10.06 -11.34 -2.19
C VAL A 68 9.12 -12.53 -1.98
N ASP A 69 8.63 -13.19 -3.03
CA ASP A 69 7.64 -14.28 -2.89
C ASP A 69 8.19 -15.48 -2.10
N ASP A 70 9.49 -15.76 -2.22
CA ASP A 70 10.14 -16.90 -1.56
C ASP A 70 10.63 -16.59 -0.13
N MET A 71 10.47 -15.34 0.33
CA MET A 71 10.86 -14.95 1.69
C MET A 71 9.79 -15.40 2.70
N GLU A 72 10.14 -16.33 3.58
CA GLU A 72 9.28 -16.80 4.67
C GLU A 72 9.50 -15.98 5.94
N ILE A 73 8.43 -15.74 6.69
CA ILE A 73 8.49 -15.18 8.05
C ILE A 73 8.11 -16.28 9.05
N GLU A 74 8.91 -16.48 10.09
CA GLU A 74 8.56 -17.33 11.22
C GLU A 74 8.28 -16.47 12.45
N TYR A 75 7.03 -16.47 12.92
CA TYR A 75 6.61 -15.59 14.01
C TYR A 75 5.66 -16.24 15.02
N PRO A 76 5.97 -16.19 16.35
CA PRO A 76 7.25 -15.75 16.92
C PRO A 76 8.42 -16.63 16.45
N LYS A 77 9.64 -16.09 16.47
CA LYS A 77 10.83 -16.82 16.04
C LYS A 77 11.05 -18.08 16.89
N GLY A 78 11.24 -19.23 16.24
CA GLY A 78 11.37 -20.54 16.90
C GLY A 78 10.03 -21.23 17.20
N SER A 79 8.90 -20.68 16.78
CA SER A 79 7.57 -21.29 16.95
C SER A 79 7.24 -22.36 15.90
N GLY A 80 7.98 -22.40 14.79
CA GLY A 80 7.65 -23.20 13.62
C GLY A 80 6.48 -22.65 12.79
N LYS A 81 5.83 -21.54 13.20
CA LYS A 81 4.71 -20.93 12.49
C LYS A 81 5.21 -20.08 11.32
N LYS A 82 5.21 -20.68 10.14
CA LYS A 82 5.65 -20.04 8.90
C LYS A 82 4.52 -19.28 8.22
N PHE A 83 4.83 -18.09 7.75
CA PHE A 83 3.95 -17.23 6.97
C PHE A 83 4.56 -17.02 5.58
N HIS A 84 3.68 -16.97 4.58
CA HIS A 84 4.06 -16.71 3.19
C HIS A 84 3.36 -15.45 2.69
N ARG A 85 4.02 -14.70 1.80
CA ARG A 85 3.39 -13.54 1.19
C ARG A 85 2.13 -13.94 0.43
N ILE A 86 1.06 -13.14 0.53
CA ILE A 86 -0.08 -13.29 -0.38
C ILE A 86 0.36 -13.07 -1.83
N LYS A 87 -0.34 -13.61 -2.83
CA LYS A 87 0.16 -13.56 -4.23
C LYS A 87 -0.09 -12.21 -4.90
N GLU A 88 -1.06 -11.47 -4.41
CA GLU A 88 -1.57 -10.25 -5.00
C GLU A 88 -0.57 -9.08 -4.93
N ILE A 89 -0.67 -8.22 -5.92
CA ILE A 89 0.01 -6.92 -5.96
C ILE A 89 -1.02 -5.80 -5.83
N PHE A 90 -0.56 -4.57 -5.59
CA PHE A 90 -1.44 -3.41 -5.53
C PHE A 90 -2.03 -3.06 -6.91
N ASP A 91 -3.22 -2.46 -6.86
CA ASP A 91 -3.77 -1.65 -7.94
C ASP A 91 -2.84 -0.46 -8.20
N CYS A 92 -2.47 -0.20 -9.45
CA CYS A 92 -1.54 0.90 -9.77
C CYS A 92 -2.07 2.28 -9.36
N TRP A 93 -3.39 2.43 -9.23
CA TRP A 93 -3.99 3.65 -8.70
C TRP A 93 -3.67 3.89 -7.22
N PHE A 94 -3.37 2.85 -6.44
CA PHE A 94 -2.88 2.95 -5.06
C PHE A 94 -1.48 3.55 -5.02
N GLU A 95 -0.60 3.12 -5.92
CA GLU A 95 0.75 3.65 -6.07
C GLU A 95 0.69 5.13 -6.47
N SER A 96 -0.06 5.46 -7.52
CA SER A 96 -0.21 6.86 -7.97
C SER A 96 -0.88 7.77 -6.94
N GLY A 97 -1.84 7.25 -6.16
CA GLY A 97 -2.48 7.99 -5.06
C GLY A 97 -1.56 8.20 -3.86
N SER A 98 -0.56 7.33 -3.70
CA SER A 98 0.48 7.44 -2.65
C SER A 98 1.63 8.37 -3.04
N MET A 99 1.69 8.83 -4.29
CA MET A 99 2.74 9.68 -4.82
C MET A 99 3.13 10.88 -3.93
N PRO A 100 2.18 11.63 -3.30
CA PRO A 100 2.54 12.81 -2.51
C PRO A 100 3.60 12.56 -1.42
N PHE A 101 3.55 11.39 -0.77
CA PHE A 101 4.50 11.00 0.27
C PHE A 101 5.51 9.94 -0.21
N GLY A 102 5.09 9.04 -1.12
CA GLY A 102 5.94 7.99 -1.67
C GLY A 102 7.15 8.55 -2.44
N GLN A 103 6.98 9.65 -3.18
CA GLN A 103 8.08 10.28 -3.93
C GLN A 103 9.20 10.83 -3.02
N LEU A 104 8.87 11.11 -1.75
CA LEU A 104 9.79 11.71 -0.77
C LEU A 104 10.41 10.66 0.15
N HIS A 105 10.12 9.38 -0.05
CA HIS A 105 10.48 8.31 0.88
C HIS A 105 9.95 8.58 2.31
N TYR A 106 8.83 9.31 2.44
CA TYR A 106 8.17 9.54 3.72
C TYR A 106 7.52 8.23 4.20
N PRO A 107 7.60 7.88 5.50
CA PRO A 107 8.09 8.67 6.62
C PRO A 107 9.56 8.44 6.98
N PHE A 108 10.35 7.78 6.13
CA PHE A 108 11.75 7.45 6.43
C PHE A 108 12.65 8.67 6.26
N GLU A 109 12.44 9.46 5.21
CA GLU A 109 13.23 10.64 4.87
C GLU A 109 12.34 11.85 4.51
N ASN A 110 12.98 13.01 4.29
CA ASN A 110 12.37 14.23 3.73
C ASN A 110 11.09 14.72 4.42
N LYS A 111 10.96 14.48 5.73
CA LYS A 111 9.79 14.86 6.54
C LYS A 111 9.48 16.35 6.47
N ASP A 112 10.51 17.19 6.54
CA ASP A 112 10.35 18.64 6.48
C ASP A 112 9.90 19.09 5.09
N VAL A 113 10.39 18.45 4.02
CA VAL A 113 9.92 18.73 2.66
C VAL A 113 8.44 18.40 2.56
N PHE A 114 8.04 17.19 2.99
CA PHE A 114 6.64 16.77 2.98
C PHE A 114 5.74 17.73 3.77
N ALA A 115 6.13 18.08 5.00
CA ALA A 115 5.38 18.98 5.87
C ALA A 115 5.21 20.39 5.27
N ASN A 116 6.20 20.88 4.51
CA ASN A 116 6.15 22.20 3.87
C ASN A 116 5.49 22.19 2.49
N SER A 117 5.39 21.05 1.82
CA SER A 117 4.82 20.94 0.47
C SER A 117 3.41 20.33 0.43
N PHE A 118 2.94 19.76 1.54
CA PHE A 118 1.64 19.08 1.62
C PHE A 118 0.63 19.88 2.47
N PRO A 119 -0.62 20.08 2.00
CA PRO A 119 -1.16 19.67 0.70
C PRO A 119 -0.67 20.57 -0.45
N ALA A 120 -0.66 20.03 -1.67
CA ALA A 120 -0.21 20.76 -2.86
C ALA A 120 -1.09 21.98 -3.15
N GLU A 121 -0.49 23.08 -3.60
CA GLU A 121 -1.26 24.27 -3.99
C GLU A 121 -2.14 24.01 -5.22
N PHE A 122 -1.68 23.17 -6.16
CA PHE A 122 -2.33 23.00 -7.46
C PHE A 122 -2.01 21.65 -8.13
N ILE A 123 -2.99 21.06 -8.82
CA ILE A 123 -2.82 19.98 -9.81
C ILE A 123 -3.67 20.23 -11.07
N ALA A 124 -3.26 19.68 -12.21
CA ALA A 124 -4.02 19.75 -13.46
C ALA A 124 -3.88 18.48 -14.29
N GLU A 125 -5.01 17.85 -14.60
CA GLU A 125 -5.08 16.66 -15.48
C GLU A 125 -6.41 16.62 -16.23
N GLY A 126 -6.55 15.66 -17.16
CA GLY A 126 -7.75 15.46 -17.95
C GLY A 126 -8.99 15.04 -17.15
N ILE A 127 -10.18 15.27 -17.73
CA ILE A 127 -11.48 14.92 -17.13
C ILE A 127 -11.62 13.44 -16.75
N ASP A 128 -10.92 12.55 -17.44
CA ASP A 128 -10.82 11.13 -17.14
C ASP A 128 -10.27 10.85 -15.73
N GLN A 129 -9.41 11.74 -15.19
CA GLN A 129 -8.83 11.58 -13.86
C GLN A 129 -9.83 11.75 -12.72
N THR A 130 -11.04 12.25 -12.99
CA THR A 130 -12.17 12.23 -12.01
C THR A 130 -12.57 10.81 -11.58
N ARG A 131 -12.14 9.79 -12.34
CA ARG A 131 -12.34 8.36 -12.06
C ARG A 131 -11.02 7.60 -11.82
N GLY A 132 -9.90 8.31 -11.86
CA GLY A 132 -8.56 7.76 -11.65
C GLY A 132 -7.84 8.53 -10.54
N TRP A 133 -6.80 9.27 -10.92
CA TRP A 133 -5.84 9.84 -9.99
C TRP A 133 -6.44 10.82 -8.98
N PHE A 134 -7.36 11.69 -9.39
CA PHE A 134 -7.97 12.65 -8.45
C PHE A 134 -8.72 11.93 -7.33
N TYR A 135 -9.39 10.83 -7.66
CA TYR A 135 -10.10 10.03 -6.67
C TYR A 135 -9.13 9.33 -5.73
N THR A 136 -8.12 8.64 -6.24
CA THR A 136 -7.22 7.85 -5.39
C THR A 136 -6.30 8.71 -4.55
N LEU A 137 -5.85 9.86 -5.08
CA LEU A 137 -5.21 10.90 -4.27
C LEU A 137 -6.09 11.26 -3.08
N LEU A 138 -7.36 11.61 -3.31
CA LEU A 138 -8.27 12.02 -2.25
C LEU A 138 -8.51 10.90 -1.23
N VAL A 139 -8.73 9.66 -1.68
CA VAL A 139 -8.96 8.50 -0.80
C VAL A 139 -7.75 8.21 0.07
N VAL A 140 -6.57 8.04 -0.53
CA VAL A 140 -5.34 7.68 0.19
C VAL A 140 -4.97 8.79 1.18
N SER A 141 -5.00 10.04 0.72
CA SER A 141 -4.69 11.20 1.54
C SER A 141 -5.64 11.36 2.73
N THR A 142 -6.95 11.21 2.49
CA THR A 142 -7.94 11.33 3.57
C THR A 142 -7.82 10.18 4.56
N ALA A 143 -7.55 8.96 4.08
CA ALA A 143 -7.38 7.79 4.96
C ALA A 143 -6.13 7.90 5.85
N ILE A 144 -5.02 8.43 5.34
CA ILE A 144 -3.74 8.48 6.07
C ILE A 144 -3.58 9.79 6.86
N PHE A 145 -3.97 10.93 6.29
CA PHE A 145 -3.70 12.26 6.84
C PHE A 145 -4.96 13.05 7.22
N GLY A 146 -6.16 12.53 6.93
CA GLY A 146 -7.43 13.19 7.28
C GLY A 146 -7.71 14.47 6.49
N MET A 147 -7.04 14.70 5.35
CA MET A 147 -7.22 15.89 4.53
C MET A 147 -7.07 15.62 3.03
N ALA A 148 -7.55 16.56 2.20
CA ALA A 148 -7.35 16.50 0.76
C ALA A 148 -5.88 16.79 0.39
N PRO A 149 -5.33 16.15 -0.66
CA PRO A 149 -3.91 16.28 -0.99
C PRO A 149 -3.57 17.53 -1.82
N PHE A 150 -4.57 18.30 -2.25
CA PHE A 150 -4.40 19.51 -3.04
C PHE A 150 -5.45 20.57 -2.69
N LYS A 151 -5.15 21.85 -2.95
CA LYS A 151 -6.04 23.00 -2.72
C LYS A 151 -6.79 23.44 -3.97
N ASN A 152 -6.14 23.44 -5.13
CA ASN A 152 -6.71 23.84 -6.40
C ASN A 152 -6.55 22.73 -7.46
N LEU A 153 -7.56 22.58 -8.32
CA LEU A 153 -7.59 21.55 -9.35
C LEU A 153 -8.14 22.13 -10.65
N ILE A 154 -7.40 22.02 -11.75
CA ILE A 154 -7.89 22.31 -13.10
C ILE A 154 -8.14 21.01 -13.84
N VAL A 155 -9.31 20.92 -14.48
CA VAL A 155 -9.67 19.80 -15.34
C VAL A 155 -9.68 20.25 -16.79
N ASN A 156 -8.80 19.69 -17.61
CA ASN A 156 -8.86 19.92 -19.05
C ASN A 156 -9.81 18.95 -19.75
N GLY A 157 -10.34 19.39 -20.89
CA GLY A 157 -11.11 18.54 -21.81
C GLY A 157 -10.23 17.52 -22.54
N ILE A 158 -10.85 16.76 -23.43
CA ILE A 158 -10.20 15.78 -24.30
C ILE A 158 -9.89 16.47 -25.64
N VAL A 159 -8.68 16.25 -26.18
CA VAL A 159 -8.24 16.75 -27.50
C VAL A 159 -8.83 15.89 -28.61
#